data_AF-A0AAW2UQ31-F1
#
_entry.id   AF-A0AAW2UQ31-F1
#
_cell.length_a   1.000
_cell.length_b   1.000
_cell.length_c   1.000
_cell.angle_alpha   90.00
_cell.angle_beta   90.00
_cell.angle_gamma   90.00
#
_symmetry.space_group_name_H-M   'P 1'
#
loop_
_entity.id
_entity.type
_entity.pdbx_description
1 polymer ?
#
loop_
_entity_poly.entity_id
_entity_poly.type
_entity_poly.pdbx_seq_one_letter_code
_entity_poly.pdbx_strand_id
1 'polypeptide(L)'
;QSQLASVAELVNIKTDGHIFKQSYDRISQRANEILPPGHTLPSDYNSSKKLVKKLRLPVEKIDACKNGCMLYWKDDVDLEYCKFYGDTRYKLMGEQDPRRKKSLYTVIRYLPLTSPL
;
A
#
# COMPACT_ATOMS: atom_id res chain seq x y z
N GLN A 1 8.07 -20.47 -16.79
CA GLN A 1 7.85 -19.34 -15.86
C GLN A 1 6.57 -18.64 -16.27
N SER A 2 5.67 -18.28 -15.35
CA SER A 2 4.44 -17.56 -15.70
C SER A 2 4.73 -16.07 -15.91
N GLN A 3 3.96 -15.39 -16.78
CA GLN A 3 4.09 -13.93 -16.98
C GLN A 3 4.06 -13.19 -15.64
N LEU A 4 3.15 -13.58 -14.76
CA LEU A 4 2.93 -12.91 -13.49
C LEU A 4 4.13 -13.07 -12.54
N ALA A 5 4.76 -14.24 -12.50
CA ALA A 5 5.96 -14.46 -11.71
C ALA A 5 7.12 -13.57 -12.20
N SER A 6 7.35 -13.52 -13.51
CA SER A 6 8.39 -12.68 -14.11
C SER A 6 8.17 -11.19 -13.84
N VAL A 7 6.92 -10.70 -13.96
CA VAL A 7 6.59 -9.30 -13.66
C VAL A 7 6.76 -8.99 -12.17
N ALA A 8 6.43 -9.93 -11.28
CA ALA A 8 6.65 -9.77 -9.84
C ALA A 8 8.13 -9.68 -9.50
N GLU A 9 8.97 -10.55 -10.07
CA GLU A 9 10.43 -10.50 -9.93
C GLU A 9 11.01 -9.15 -10.39
N LEU A 10 10.59 -8.65 -11.55
CA LEU A 10 11.04 -7.35 -12.06
C LEU A 10 10.65 -6.18 -11.14
N VAL A 11 9.44 -6.22 -10.58
CA VAL A 11 8.99 -5.20 -9.62
C VAL A 11 9.78 -5.26 -8.31
N ASN A 12 10.18 -6.46 -7.88
CA ASN A 12 11.05 -6.65 -6.70
C ASN A 12 12.45 -6.11 -6.97
N ILE A 13 13.09 -6.50 -8.09
CA ILE A 13 14.41 -5.99 -8.51
C ILE A 13 14.43 -4.46 -8.54
N LYS A 14 13.38 -3.85 -9.11
CA LYS A 14 13.24 -2.39 -9.11
C LYS A 14 13.24 -1.81 -7.70
N THR A 15 12.50 -2.43 -6.78
CA THR A 15 12.32 -1.94 -5.42
C THR A 15 13.62 -2.11 -4.62
N ASP A 16 14.24 -3.28 -4.69
CA ASP A 16 15.48 -3.60 -3.98
C ASP A 16 16.65 -2.77 -4.51
N GLY A 17 16.73 -2.61 -5.83
CA GLY A 17 17.73 -1.79 -6.50
C GLY A 17 17.44 -0.29 -6.50
N HIS A 18 16.35 0.16 -5.86
CA HIS A 18 15.93 1.56 -5.83
C HIS A 18 15.84 2.21 -7.23
N ILE A 19 15.50 1.41 -8.24
CA ILE A 19 15.49 1.83 -9.64
C ILE A 19 14.37 2.85 -9.86
N PHE A 20 14.73 4.03 -10.36
CA PHE A 20 13.76 5.05 -10.72
C PHE A 20 12.76 4.53 -11.75
N LYS A 21 11.52 5.01 -11.66
CA LYS A 21 10.44 4.63 -12.59
C LYS A 21 10.86 4.81 -14.05
N GLN A 22 11.48 5.94 -14.39
CA GLN A 22 11.91 6.24 -15.76
C GLN A 22 12.92 5.20 -16.27
N SER A 23 13.86 4.77 -15.43
CA SER A 23 14.84 3.73 -15.79
C SER A 23 14.17 2.38 -16.01
N TYR A 24 13.23 2.00 -15.13
CA TYR A 24 12.44 0.77 -15.31
C TYR A 24 11.65 0.79 -16.63
N ASP A 25 10.99 1.91 -16.93
CA ASP A 25 10.18 2.07 -18.16
C ASP A 25 11.08 1.92 -19.40
N ARG A 26 12.28 2.54 -19.40
CA ARG A 26 13.26 2.40 -20.49
C ARG A 26 13.75 0.96 -20.67
N ILE A 27 14.07 0.28 -19.57
CA ILE A 27 14.50 -1.13 -19.60
C ILE A 27 13.38 -2.01 -20.14
N SER A 28 12.14 -1.80 -19.67
CA SER A 28 10.98 -2.56 -20.10
C SER A 28 10.71 -2.38 -21.59
N GLN A 29 10.78 -1.15 -22.09
CA GLN A 29 10.63 -0.86 -23.52
C GLN A 29 11.71 -1.56 -24.36
N ARG A 30 12.98 -1.50 -23.95
CA ARG A 30 14.06 -2.24 -24.64
C ARG A 30 13.84 -3.75 -24.60
N ALA A 31 13.37 -4.30 -23.48
CA ALA A 31 13.04 -5.72 -23.40
C ALA A 31 11.92 -6.11 -24.38
N ASN A 32 10.90 -5.25 -24.57
CA ASN A 32 9.83 -5.49 -25.55
C ASN A 32 10.37 -5.57 -27.00
N GLU A 33 11.47 -4.89 -27.32
CA GLU A 33 12.09 -4.94 -28.66
C GLU A 33 12.88 -6.22 -28.91
N ILE A 34 13.40 -6.86 -27.87
CA ILE A 34 14.31 -8.02 -27.96
C ILE A 34 13.53 -9.34 -27.78
N LEU A 35 12.41 -9.29 -27.06
CA LEU A 35 11.59 -10.45 -26.79
C LEU A 35 10.84 -10.93 -28.05
N PRO A 36 10.58 -12.23 -28.17
CA PRO A 36 9.88 -12.78 -29.33
C PRO A 36 8.44 -12.24 -29.44
N PRO A 37 7.87 -12.21 -30.66
CA PRO A 37 6.49 -11.82 -30.89
C PRO A 37 5.51 -12.65 -30.03
N GLY A 38 4.51 -11.99 -29.44
CA GLY A 38 3.52 -12.63 -28.58
C GLY A 38 3.89 -12.70 -27.10
N HIS A 39 5.02 -12.10 -26.68
CA HIS A 39 5.30 -11.94 -25.25
C HIS A 39 4.24 -11.07 -24.56
N THR A 40 4.09 -11.23 -23.25
CA THR A 40 3.11 -10.49 -22.44
C THR A 40 3.74 -9.58 -21.38
N LEU A 41 5.04 -9.29 -21.50
CA LEU A 41 5.74 -8.35 -20.62
C LEU A 41 5.15 -6.93 -20.74
N PRO A 42 4.78 -6.26 -19.63
CA PRO A 42 4.34 -4.87 -19.66
C PRO A 42 5.48 -3.93 -20.08
N SER A 43 5.13 -2.86 -20.79
CA SER A 43 6.10 -1.89 -21.29
C SER A 43 6.49 -0.81 -20.28
N ASP A 44 5.81 -0.75 -19.13
CA ASP A 44 6.05 0.27 -18.10
C ASP A 44 5.78 -0.24 -16.67
N TYR A 45 6.28 0.51 -15.69
CA TYR A 45 6.16 0.21 -14.28
C TYR A 45 4.71 0.25 -13.77
N ASN A 46 3.88 1.18 -14.25
CA ASN A 46 2.50 1.29 -13.77
C ASN A 46 1.68 0.08 -14.21
N SER A 47 1.87 -0.39 -15.44
CA SER A 47 1.24 -1.61 -15.97
C SER A 47 1.71 -2.84 -15.21
N SER A 48 3.02 -2.96 -14.96
CA SER A 48 3.59 -4.02 -14.11
C SER A 48 3.01 -3.99 -12.69
N LYS A 49 2.95 -2.80 -12.08
CA LYS A 49 2.38 -2.59 -10.75
C LYS A 49 0.90 -2.94 -10.68
N LYS A 50 0.11 -2.68 -11.73
CA LYS A 50 -1.31 -3.07 -11.80
C LYS A 50 -1.48 -4.59 -11.82
N LEU A 51 -0.63 -5.32 -12.54
CA LEU A 51 -0.66 -6.79 -12.55
C LEU A 51 -0.35 -7.36 -11.17
N VAL A 52 0.77 -6.92 -10.56
CA VAL A 52 1.16 -7.38 -9.22
C VAL A 52 0.17 -6.93 -8.15
N LYS A 53 -0.52 -5.80 -8.33
CA LYS A 53 -1.56 -5.33 -7.40
C LYS A 53 -2.69 -6.35 -7.24
N LYS A 54 -3.04 -7.12 -8.27
CA LYS A 54 -4.07 -8.18 -8.17
C LYS A 54 -3.65 -9.33 -7.26
N LEU A 55 -2.35 -9.54 -7.07
CA LEU A 55 -1.80 -10.53 -6.14
C LEU A 55 -1.60 -10.02 -4.73
N ARG A 56 -1.69 -8.70 -4.51
CA ARG A 56 -1.49 -8.15 -3.18
C ARG A 56 -2.60 -8.67 -2.28
N LEU A 57 -2.20 -9.30 -1.19
CA LEU A 57 -3.09 -9.59 -0.09
C LEU A 57 -3.76 -8.28 0.36
N PRO A 58 -5.07 -8.32 0.67
CA PRO A 58 -5.77 -7.14 1.17
C PRO A 58 -5.02 -6.62 2.40
N VAL A 59 -4.75 -5.32 2.42
CA VAL A 59 -4.17 -4.66 3.60
C VAL A 59 -5.26 -3.83 4.22
N GLU A 60 -5.64 -4.20 5.43
CA GLU A 60 -6.57 -3.42 6.24
C GLU A 60 -5.79 -2.36 7.02
N LYS A 61 -6.34 -1.15 7.05
CA LYS A 61 -5.78 -0.06 7.86
C LYS A 61 -6.60 0.04 9.13
N ILE A 62 -5.92 -0.02 10.26
CA ILE A 62 -6.50 0.08 11.58
C ILE A 62 -5.94 1.31 12.24
N ASP A 63 -6.81 2.10 12.84
CA ASP A 63 -6.35 3.22 13.63
C ASP A 63 -5.92 2.69 15.01
N ALA A 64 -4.83 3.25 15.53
CA ALA A 64 -4.34 2.91 16.86
C ALA A 64 -4.21 4.16 17.72
N CYS A 65 -4.39 3.96 19.03
CA CYS A 65 -4.02 4.91 20.06
C CYS A 65 -2.60 5.43 19.83
N LYS A 66 -2.36 6.73 20.08
CA LYS A 66 -1.03 7.35 19.92
C LYS A 66 0.07 6.61 20.71
N ASN A 67 -0.31 6.08 21.88
CA ASN A 67 0.54 5.34 22.79
C ASN A 67 0.50 3.81 22.55
N GLY A 68 -0.13 3.34 21.47
CA GLY A 68 -0.26 1.91 21.15
C GLY A 68 -1.17 1.12 22.11
N CYS A 69 -1.91 1.82 22.96
CA CYS A 69 -2.66 1.24 24.07
C CYS A 69 -3.93 0.47 23.64
N MET A 70 -4.50 0.81 22.49
CA MET A 70 -5.64 0.13 21.90
C MET A 70 -5.72 0.35 20.39
N LEU A 71 -6.48 -0.52 19.73
CA LEU A 71 -6.86 -0.40 18.33
C LEU A 71 -8.31 0.05 18.24
N TYR A 72 -8.61 1.00 17.36
CA TYR A 72 -9.97 1.39 17.02
C TYR A 72 -10.51 0.40 15.98
N TRP A 73 -10.82 -0.81 16.43
CA TRP A 73 -11.23 -1.96 15.61
C TRP A 73 -12.52 -2.59 16.18
N LYS A 74 -13.40 -3.14 15.31
CA LYS A 74 -14.69 -3.79 15.69
C LYS A 74 -15.54 -2.83 16.52
N ASP A 75 -15.85 -3.20 17.76
CA ASP A 75 -16.73 -2.45 18.66
C ASP A 75 -16.16 -1.06 19.02
N ASP A 76 -14.87 -0.86 18.77
CA ASP A 76 -14.14 0.36 19.13
C ASP A 76 -13.91 1.29 17.93
N VAL A 77 -14.48 0.96 16.77
CA VAL A 77 -14.27 1.71 15.52
C VAL A 77 -14.80 3.15 15.57
N ASP A 78 -15.84 3.41 16.35
CA ASP A 78 -16.48 4.73 16.45
C ASP A 78 -15.93 5.60 17.60
N LEU A 79 -14.99 5.07 18.38
CA LEU A 79 -14.41 5.83 19.49
C LEU A 79 -13.48 6.92 18.98
N GLU A 80 -13.66 8.12 19.53
CA GLU A 80 -12.78 9.28 19.29
C GLU A 80 -11.71 9.42 20.38
N TYR A 81 -11.89 8.74 21.50
CA TYR A 81 -11.02 8.78 22.67
C TYR A 81 -10.61 7.37 23.10
N CYS A 82 -9.39 7.26 23.59
CA CYS A 82 -8.87 6.03 24.14
C CYS A 82 -9.58 5.64 25.45
N LYS A 83 -9.98 4.36 25.58
CA LYS A 83 -10.60 3.81 26.79
C LYS A 83 -9.70 3.78 28.02
N PHE A 84 -8.38 3.66 27.83
CA PHE A 84 -7.41 3.46 28.90
C PHE A 84 -6.90 4.77 29.49
N TYR A 85 -6.64 5.77 28.63
CA TYR A 85 -5.97 7.01 29.01
C TYR A 85 -6.71 8.28 28.57
N GLY A 86 -7.85 8.16 27.88
CA GLY A 86 -8.63 9.32 27.41
C GLY A 86 -7.98 10.12 26.28
N ASP A 87 -6.86 9.64 25.72
CA ASP A 87 -6.16 10.29 24.62
C ASP A 87 -7.02 10.40 23.36
N THR A 88 -6.90 11.52 22.63
CA THR A 88 -7.62 11.71 21.37
C THR A 88 -7.07 10.77 20.27
N ARG A 89 -7.98 10.22 19.46
CA ARG A 89 -7.65 9.45 18.25
C ARG A 89 -6.98 10.28 17.16
N TYR A 90 -7.42 11.54 17.06
CA TYR A 90 -7.03 12.45 16.00
C TYR A 90 -6.06 13.52 16.51
N LYS A 91 -5.09 13.88 15.66
CA LYS A 91 -4.23 15.04 15.84
C LYS A 91 -5.08 16.30 15.71
N LEU A 92 -5.00 17.17 16.70
CA LEU A 92 -5.54 18.52 16.62
C LEU A 92 -4.64 19.33 15.68
N MET A 93 -5.11 19.59 14.45
CA MET A 93 -4.50 20.61 13.59
C MET A 93 -5.19 21.94 13.86
N GLY A 94 -4.43 23.03 13.92
CA GLY A 94 -4.89 24.36 14.37
C GLY A 94 -6.22 24.83 13.76
N GLU A 95 -6.94 25.63 14.54
CA GLU A 95 -8.38 25.96 14.46
C GLU A 95 -8.91 26.63 13.17
N GLN A 96 -8.10 26.83 12.11
CA GLN A 96 -8.43 27.78 11.05
C GLN A 96 -8.89 27.19 9.70
N ASP A 97 -9.20 25.90 9.59
CA ASP A 97 -9.67 25.34 8.30
C ASP A 97 -10.81 24.31 8.47
N PRO A 98 -12.08 24.71 8.29
CA PRO A 98 -13.24 23.82 8.40
C PRO A 98 -13.30 22.73 7.31
N ARG A 99 -12.33 22.67 6.39
CA ARG A 99 -12.26 21.67 5.30
C ARG A 99 -11.18 20.59 5.52
N ARG A 100 -10.44 20.62 6.62
CA ARG A 100 -9.34 19.67 6.83
C ARG A 100 -9.78 18.37 7.50
N LYS A 101 -9.52 17.27 6.80
CA LYS A 101 -9.75 15.89 7.25
C LYS A 101 -9.07 15.63 8.59
N LYS A 102 -9.79 15.02 9.53
CA LYS A 102 -9.24 14.51 10.79
C LYS A 102 -8.01 13.64 10.50
N SER A 103 -6.85 14.00 11.05
CA SER A 103 -5.58 13.29 10.84
C SER A 103 -5.32 12.36 12.02
N LEU A 104 -4.97 11.11 11.75
CA LEU A 104 -4.78 10.09 12.80
C LEU A 104 -3.38 10.17 13.41
N TYR A 105 -3.27 9.80 14.70
CA TYR A 105 -1.97 9.65 15.35
C TYR A 105 -1.17 8.49 14.76
N THR A 106 -1.77 7.30 14.77
CA THR A 106 -1.12 6.05 14.39
C THR A 106 -2.05 5.21 13.53
N VAL A 107 -1.51 4.64 12.44
CA VAL A 107 -2.23 3.70 11.57
C VAL A 107 -1.40 2.42 11.46
N ILE A 108 -1.99 1.31 11.87
CA ILE A 108 -1.42 -0.03 11.71
C ILE A 108 -1.93 -0.63 10.40
N ARG A 109 -1.06 -1.37 9.71
CA ARG A 109 -1.41 -2.13 8.51
C ARG A 109 -1.53 -3.60 8.88
N TYR A 110 -2.73 -4.14 8.80
CA TYR A 110 -3.02 -5.53 9.07
C TYR A 110 -3.14 -6.31 7.76
N LEU A 111 -2.51 -7.47 7.74
CA LEU A 111 -2.53 -8.42 6.63
C LEU A 111 -3.34 -9.64 7.10
N PRO A 112 -4.63 -9.75 6.75
CA PRO A 112 -5.43 -10.88 7.16
C PRO A 112 -4.89 -12.15 6.50
N LEU A 113 -4.67 -13.20 7.32
CA LEU A 113 -4.21 -14.51 6.85
C LEU A 113 -5.33 -15.34 6.20
N THR A 114 -6.57 -14.94 6.41
CA THR A 114 -7.77 -15.54 5.83
C THR A 114 -8.53 -14.47 5.04
N SER A 115 -9.18 -14.86 3.93
CA SER A 115 -10.02 -13.92 3.17
C SER A 115 -11.11 -13.36 4.09
N PRO A 116 -11.40 -12.04 4.08
CA PRO A 116 -12.59 -11.53 4.74
C PRO A 116 -13.80 -12.24 4.12
N LEU A 117 -14.57 -12.93 4.98
CA LEU A 117 -15.84 -13.58 4.66
C LEU A 117 -16.93 -12.53 4.41
#